data_AF-A0A9E5F264-F1
#
_entry.id   AF-A0A9E5F264-F1
#
_cell.length_a   1.000
_cell.length_b   1.000
_cell.length_c   1.000
_cell.angle_alpha   90.00
_cell.angle_beta   90.00
_cell.angle_gamma   90.00
#
_symmetry.space_group_name_H-M   'P 1'
#
loop_
_entity.id
_entity.type
_entity.pdbx_description
1 polymer ?
#
loop_
_entity_poly.entity_id
_entity_poly.type
_entity_poly.pdbx_seq_one_letter_code
_entity_poly.pdbx_strand_id
1 'polypeptide(L)' 'VKASQLVPTQEKVSKSAVELYKSGQGSMGDLPADVVFDKETNQYLIVDGHHRIAAMLESGIDNIPVQIIGEK' A
#
# COMPACT_ATOMS: atom_id res chain seq x y z
N VAL A 1 0.09 9.37 -0.47
CA VAL A 1 0.09 9.35 -1.96
C VAL A 1 -1.25 8.84 -2.46
N LYS A 2 -1.62 9.15 -3.70
CA LYS A 2 -2.85 8.62 -4.31
C LYS A 2 -2.67 7.17 -4.71
N ALA A 3 -3.73 6.36 -4.57
CA ALA A 3 -3.69 4.95 -4.97
C ALA A 3 -3.28 4.76 -6.44
N SER A 4 -3.70 5.68 -7.31
CA SER A 4 -3.35 5.70 -8.73
C SER A 4 -1.86 5.89 -9.02
N GLN A 5 -1.06 6.35 -8.04
CA GLN A 5 0.38 6.50 -8.17
C GLN A 5 1.15 5.31 -7.60
N LEU A 6 0.47 4.37 -6.93
CA LEU A 6 1.08 3.19 -6.36
C LEU A 6 1.14 2.07 -7.39
N VAL A 7 2.29 1.40 -7.44
CA VAL A 7 2.51 0.22 -8.27
C VAL A 7 2.80 -0.97 -7.37
N PRO A 8 1.92 -1.98 -7.33
CA PRO A 8 2.19 -3.23 -6.63
C PRO A 8 3.38 -3.96 -7.25
N THR A 9 4.31 -4.38 -6.40
CA THR A 9 5.43 -5.27 -6.77
C THR A 9 5.14 -6.75 -6.52
N GLN A 10 4.01 -7.05 -5.88
CA GLN A 10 3.50 -8.41 -5.67
C GLN A 10 2.29 -8.64 -6.56
N GLU A 11 2.22 -9.83 -7.18
CA GLU A 11 1.10 -10.19 -8.06
C GLU A 11 -0.21 -10.42 -7.30
N LYS A 12 -0.12 -10.92 -6.05
CA LYS A 12 -1.28 -11.33 -5.25
C LYS A 12 -1.04 -11.08 -3.76
N VAL A 13 -2.13 -10.77 -3.07
CA VAL A 13 -2.20 -10.72 -1.60
C VAL A 13 -3.16 -11.78 -1.08
N SER A 14 -2.98 -12.19 0.17
CA SER A 14 -3.87 -13.14 0.82
C SER A 14 -5.19 -12.47 1.18
N LYS A 15 -6.31 -13.01 0.69
CA LYS A 15 -7.66 -12.50 0.99
C LYS A 15 -7.96 -12.52 2.49
N SER A 16 -7.59 -13.60 3.19
CA SER A 16 -7.84 -13.69 4.63
C SER A 16 -7.07 -12.62 5.40
N ALA A 17 -5.84 -12.32 5.01
CA ALA A 17 -5.07 -11.24 5.62
C ALA A 17 -5.70 -9.87 5.36
N VAL A 18 -6.21 -9.61 4.15
CA VAL A 18 -6.93 -8.37 3.83
C VAL A 18 -8.17 -8.19 4.71
N GLU A 19 -8.96 -9.26 4.91
CA GLU A 19 -10.13 -9.21 5.79
C GLU A 19 -9.77 -8.98 7.26
N LEU A 20 -8.64 -9.52 7.74
CA LEU A 20 -8.14 -9.24 9.10
C LEU A 20 -7.89 -7.74 9.30
N TYR A 21 -7.25 -7.07 8.34
CA TYR A 21 -7.08 -5.62 8.37
C TYR A 21 -8.42 -4.88 8.38
N LYS A 22 -9.34 -5.25 7.49
CA LYS A 22 -10.68 -4.62 7.39
C LYS A 22 -11.50 -4.77 8.67
N SER A 23 -11.37 -5.90 9.37
CA SER A 23 -12.06 -6.15 10.63
C SER A 23 -11.49 -5.39 11.84
N GLY A 24 -10.42 -4.60 11.66
CA GLY A 24 -9.76 -3.86 12.73
C GLY A 24 -8.80 -4.71 13.57
N GLN A 25 -8.54 -5.96 13.18
CA GLN A 25 -7.52 -6.81 13.81
C GLN A 25 -6.09 -6.48 13.32
N GLY A 26 -5.96 -5.53 12.39
CA GLY A 26 -4.69 -4.91 11.98
C GLY A 26 -4.85 -3.41 11.78
N SER A 27 -3.77 -2.64 11.94
CA SER A 27 -3.81 -1.19 11.67
C SER A 27 -3.74 -0.94 10.17
N MET A 28 -4.75 -0.27 9.62
CA MET A 28 -4.82 0.07 8.19
C MET A 28 -4.16 1.40 7.82
N GLY A 29 -4.16 2.38 8.73
CA GLY A 29 -3.73 3.75 8.41
C GLY A 29 -2.62 4.31 9.31
N ASP A 30 -2.30 3.65 10.42
CA ASP A 30 -1.37 4.23 11.40
C ASP A 30 0.09 3.96 11.05
N LEU A 31 0.33 3.01 10.14
CA LEU A 31 1.66 2.66 9.67
C LEU A 31 1.79 3.03 8.18
N PRO A 32 2.75 3.89 7.81
CA PRO A 32 3.04 4.14 6.41
C PRO A 32 3.53 2.85 5.73
N ALA A 33 3.16 2.66 4.47
CA ALA A 33 3.72 1.59 3.64
C ALA A 33 5.08 2.00 3.07
N ASP A 34 6.03 1.07 3.06
CA ASP A 34 7.35 1.32 2.51
C ASP A 34 7.30 1.29 0.98
N VAL A 35 7.83 2.35 0.36
CA VAL A 35 7.84 2.50 -1.09
C VAL A 35 9.21 2.95 -1.58
N VAL A 36 9.53 2.58 -2.82
CA VAL A 36 10.60 3.22 -3.59
C VAL A 36 9.96 4.18 -4.58
N PHE A 37 10.46 5.41 -4.65
CA PHE A 37 9.99 6.38 -5.64
C PHE A 37 10.76 6.18 -6.96
N ASP A 38 10.04 5.85 -8.03
CA ASP A 38 10.58 5.72 -9.38
C ASP A 38 10.46 7.08 -10.09
N LYS A 39 11.60 7.75 -10.30
CA LYS A 39 11.64 9.13 -10.82
C LYS A 39 11.32 9.21 -12.32
N GLU A 40 11.59 8.16 -13.07
CA GLU A 40 11.34 8.12 -14.51
C GLU A 40 9.85 8.07 -14.81
N THR A 41 9.10 7.30 -14.02
CA THR A 41 7.66 7.12 -14.17
C THR A 41 6.82 8.01 -13.26
N ASN A 42 7.45 8.66 -12.27
CA ASN A 42 6.77 9.43 -11.21
C ASN A 42 5.75 8.57 -10.43
N GLN A 43 6.13 7.33 -10.13
CA GLN A 43 5.32 6.34 -9.44
C GLN A 43 6.00 5.83 -8.16
N TYR A 44 5.22 5.23 -7.28
CA TYR A 44 5.70 4.66 -6.02
C TYR A 44 5.57 3.14 -6.07
N LEU A 45 6.70 2.45 -6.12
CA LEU A 45 6.77 0.99 -6.11
C LEU A 45 6.61 0.50 -4.67
N ILE A 46 5.58 -0.28 -4.40
CA ILE A 46 5.31 -0.78 -3.04
C ILE A 46 6.38 -1.81 -2.67
N VAL A 47 7.12 -1.62 -1.60
CA VAL A 47 8.10 -2.61 -1.09
C VAL A 47 7.47 -3.49 -0.01
N ASP A 48 6.72 -2.88 0.91
CA ASP A 48 5.98 -3.57 1.95
C ASP A 48 4.65 -2.88 2.27
N GLY A 49 3.72 -3.61 2.87
CA GLY A 49 2.39 -3.13 3.25
C GLY A 49 1.28 -3.48 2.25
N HIS A 50 1.49 -4.40 1.31
CA HIS A 50 0.53 -4.74 0.24
C HIS A 50 -0.86 -5.14 0.76
N HIS A 51 -0.96 -6.02 1.79
CA HIS A 51 -2.27 -6.42 2.32
C HIS A 51 -3.03 -5.26 2.97
N ARG A 52 -2.30 -4.38 3.65
CA ARG A 52 -2.87 -3.18 4.27
C ARG A 52 -3.38 -2.21 3.22
N ILE A 53 -2.58 -1.95 2.19
CA ILE A 53 -2.99 -1.10 1.07
C ILE A 53 -4.21 -1.70 0.38
N ALA A 54 -4.21 -3.00 0.08
CA ALA A 54 -5.37 -3.68 -0.51
C ALA A 54 -6.63 -3.51 0.35
N ALA A 55 -6.53 -3.67 1.67
CA ALA A 55 -7.62 -3.44 2.61
C ALA A 55 -8.14 -2.00 2.60
N MET A 56 -7.24 -1.00 2.53
CA MET A 56 -7.60 0.41 2.40
C MET A 56 -8.36 0.68 1.10
N LEU A 57 -7.86 0.16 -0.03
CA LEU A 57 -8.48 0.35 -1.35
C LEU A 57 -9.87 -0.29 -1.41
N GLU A 58 -10.02 -1.52 -0.91
CA GLU A 58 -11.33 -2.18 -0.83
C GLU A 58 -12.31 -1.46 0.11
N SER A 59 -11.79 -0.70 1.08
CA SER A 59 -12.58 0.13 1.99
C SER A 59 -12.85 1.54 1.44
N GLY A 60 -12.46 1.83 0.20
CA GLY A 60 -12.67 3.13 -0.46
C GLY A 60 -11.70 4.23 -0.03
N ILE A 61 -10.59 3.88 0.64
CA ILE A 61 -9.56 4.82 1.07
C ILE A 61 -8.52 4.97 -0.05
N ASP A 62 -8.48 6.14 -0.66
CA ASP A 62 -7.61 6.44 -1.81
C ASP A 62 -6.32 7.18 -1.44
N ASN A 63 -6.29 7.82 -0.26
CA ASN A 63 -5.09 8.47 0.25
C ASN A 63 -4.30 7.47 1.11
N ILE A 64 -3.20 6.97 0.57
CA ILE A 64 -2.39 5.94 1.22
C ILE A 64 -1.18 6.58 1.93
N PRO A 65 -0.99 6.34 3.24
CA PRO A 65 0.21 6.77 3.95
C PRO A 65 1.40 5.93 3.48
N VAL A 66 2.49 6.59 3.10
CA VAL A 66 3.70 5.93 2.62
C VAL A 66 4.94 6.58 3.21
N GLN A 67 6.01 5.79 3.32
CA GLN A 67 7.35 6.22 3.64
C GLN A 67 8.25 5.85 2.47
N ILE A 68 8.95 6.84 1.93
CA ILE A 68 9.92 6.62 0.85
C ILE A 68 11.20 6.09 1.50
N ILE A 69 11.58 4.86 1.16
CA ILE A 69 12.78 4.20 1.69
C ILE A 69 13.93 4.17 0.68
N GLY A 70 13.68 4.63 -0.54
CA GLY A 70 14.69 4.75 -1.59
C GLY A 70 14.13 5.40 -2.85
N GLU A 71 15.04 5.69 -3.77
CA GLU A 71 14.73 6.19 -5.12
C GLU A 71 15.32 5.24 -6.16
N LYS A 72 14.59 5.06 -7.26
CA LYS A 72 15.02 4.34 -8.45
C LYS A 72 15.13 5.31 -9.61
#